data_AF-A0AAW2WU01-F1
#
_entry.id   AF-A0AAW2WU01-F1
#
_cell.length_a   1.000
_cell.length_b   1.000
_cell.length_c   1.000
_cell.angle_alpha   90.00
_cell.angle_beta   90.00
_cell.angle_gamma   90.00
#
_symmetry.space_group_name_H-M   'P 1'
#
loop_
_entity.id
_entity.type
_entity.pdbx_description
1 polymer ?
#
loop_
_entity_poly.entity_id
_entity_poly.type
_entity_poly.pdbx_seq_one_letter_code
_entity_poly.pdbx_strand_id
1 'polypeptide(L)'
;MTGKVDPVNEVRSLNLGDAREVRIGKNLSQKEEEQFKHFLKNQLEVFEWEEGSTARIDESIIRHELQVKKGVKPVKQKKRSFESERNQVIFDEV
;
A
#
# COMPACT_ATOMS: atom_id res chain seq x y z
N MET A 1 10.63 9.71 8.51
CA MET A 1 11.15 8.82 9.58
C MET A 1 10.68 7.41 9.28
N THR A 2 11.50 6.59 8.64
CA THR A 2 11.18 5.18 8.34
C THR A 2 11.33 4.35 9.61
N GLY A 3 10.23 4.21 10.35
CA GLY A 3 10.17 3.35 11.54
C GLY A 3 10.33 1.90 11.13
N LYS A 4 11.57 1.39 11.15
CA LYS A 4 11.82 -0.05 11.07
C LYS A 4 11.27 -0.66 12.36
N VAL A 5 10.12 -1.30 12.27
CA VAL A 5 9.57 -2.10 13.36
C VAL A 5 10.43 -3.34 13.49
N ASP A 6 10.97 -3.56 14.69
CA ASP A 6 11.72 -4.78 14.96
C ASP A 6 10.77 -5.99 14.90
N PRO A 7 11.16 -7.06 14.21
CA PRO A 7 10.29 -8.22 14.05
C PRO A 7 10.09 -8.90 15.41
N VAL A 8 8.82 -9.19 15.72
CA VAL A 8 8.39 -9.85 16.98
C VAL A 8 8.99 -11.25 17.12
N ASN A 9 9.33 -11.89 15.99
CA ASN A 9 9.93 -13.22 15.93
C ASN A 9 11.23 -13.20 15.12
N GLU A 10 12.07 -14.22 15.32
CA GLU A 10 13.26 -14.38 14.49
C GLU A 10 12.88 -14.55 13.02
N VAL A 11 13.55 -13.78 12.16
CA VAL A 11 13.35 -13.80 10.71
C VAL A 11 14.59 -14.31 9.99
N ARG A 12 14.39 -14.80 8.76
CA ARG A 12 15.46 -15.16 7.81
C ARG A 12 15.16 -14.57 6.44
N SER A 13 16.20 -14.37 5.65
CA SER A 13 16.09 -13.87 4.28
C SER A 13 15.73 -15.00 3.31
N LEU A 14 14.77 -14.71 2.42
CA LEU A 14 14.33 -15.58 1.33
C LEU A 14 14.52 -14.83 0.01
N ASN A 15 15.30 -15.42 -0.89
CA ASN A 15 15.52 -14.89 -2.23
C ASN A 15 14.40 -15.33 -3.19
N LEU A 16 13.74 -14.37 -3.84
CA LEU A 16 12.63 -14.61 -4.76
C LEU A 16 13.07 -14.74 -6.24
N GLY A 17 14.36 -14.73 -6.56
CA GLY A 17 14.84 -14.53 -7.94
C GLY A 17 14.73 -13.05 -8.34
N ASP A 18 15.59 -12.58 -9.23
CA ASP A 18 15.62 -11.19 -9.71
C ASP A 18 16.05 -10.14 -8.68
N ALA A 19 17.02 -10.49 -7.84
CA ALA A 19 17.63 -9.62 -6.82
C ALA A 19 16.68 -9.13 -5.71
N ARG A 20 15.46 -9.67 -5.63
CA ARG A 20 14.49 -9.34 -4.57
C ARG A 20 14.62 -10.31 -3.39
N GLU A 21 14.82 -9.73 -2.21
CA GLU A 21 14.92 -10.44 -0.94
C GLU A 21 13.78 -10.03 -0.02
N VAL A 22 13.10 -11.01 0.57
CA VAL A 22 12.06 -10.80 1.58
C VAL A 22 12.46 -11.46 2.89
N ARG A 23 11.99 -10.93 4.02
CA ARG A 23 12.22 -11.51 5.34
C ARG A 23 11.00 -12.30 5.77
N ILE A 24 11.19 -13.58 6.09
CA ILE A 24 10.14 -14.49 6.55
C ILE A 24 10.46 -15.00 7.95
N GLY A 25 9.44 -15.41 8.71
CA GLY A 25 9.64 -16.02 10.02
C GLY A 25 10.44 -17.32 9.94
N LYS A 26 11.29 -17.59 10.93
CA LYS A 26 12.06 -18.84 11.01
C LYS A 26 11.22 -20.07 11.35
N ASN A 27 10.00 -19.89 11.85
CA ASN A 27 9.11 -20.96 12.30
C ASN A 27 8.38 -21.69 11.14
N LEU A 28 8.75 -21.43 9.88
CA LEU A 28 8.18 -22.10 8.72
C LEU A 28 8.93 -23.40 8.42
N SER A 29 8.19 -24.49 8.22
CA SER A 29 8.75 -25.72 7.68
C SER A 29 9.26 -25.51 6.25
N GLN A 30 10.12 -26.41 5.77
CA GLN A 30 10.66 -26.34 4.41
C GLN A 30 9.54 -26.35 3.34
N LYS A 31 8.49 -27.14 3.55
CA LYS A 31 7.33 -27.21 2.65
C LYS A 31 6.58 -25.88 2.60
N GLU A 32 6.33 -25.28 3.76
CA GLU A 32 5.65 -23.98 3.84
C GLU A 32 6.49 -22.88 3.21
N GLU A 33 7.81 -22.91 3.40
CA GLU A 33 8.75 -21.98 2.77
C GLU A 33 8.70 -22.06 1.24
N GLU A 34 8.71 -23.26 0.66
CA GLU A 34 8.61 -23.44 -0.79
C GLU A 34 7.27 -22.96 -1.34
N GLN A 35 6.17 -23.29 -0.66
CA GLN A 35 4.83 -22.80 -1.02
C GLN A 35 4.75 -21.27 -0.94
N PHE A 36 5.31 -20.69 0.11
CA PHE A 36 5.33 -19.24 0.32
C PHE A 36 6.20 -18.54 -0.71
N LYS A 37 7.37 -19.10 -1.03
CA LYS A 37 8.23 -18.62 -2.11
C LYS A 37 7.52 -18.61 -3.46
N HIS A 38 6.80 -19.69 -3.78
CA HIS A 38 6.02 -19.78 -5.01
C HIS A 38 4.88 -18.76 -5.03
N PHE A 39 4.14 -18.63 -3.92
CA PHE A 39 3.08 -17.65 -3.77
C PHE A 39 3.58 -16.22 -3.98
N LEU A 40 4.65 -15.83 -3.30
CA LEU A 40 5.21 -14.48 -3.41
C LEU A 40 5.70 -14.15 -4.82
N LYS A 41 6.32 -15.11 -5.51
CA LYS A 41 6.70 -14.97 -6.92
C LYS A 41 5.50 -14.70 -7.83
N ASN A 42 4.38 -15.38 -7.58
CA ASN A 42 3.16 -15.23 -8.38
C ASN A 42 2.38 -13.95 -8.05
N GLN A 43 2.72 -13.25 -6.97
CA GLN A 43 2.00 -12.06 -6.49
C GLN A 43 2.88 -10.79 -6.51
N LEU A 44 4.01 -10.82 -7.22
CA LEU A 44 4.93 -9.68 -7.29
C LEU A 44 4.26 -8.38 -7.78
N GLU A 45 3.25 -8.49 -8.64
CA GLU A 45 2.45 -7.36 -9.13
C GLU A 45 1.47 -6.81 -8.08
N VAL A 46 0.91 -7.67 -7.22
CA VAL A 46 -0.05 -7.24 -6.18
C VAL A 46 0.65 -6.49 -5.07
N PHE A 47 1.87 -6.94 -4.74
CA PHE A 47 2.67 -6.37 -3.66
C PHE A 47 3.63 -5.30 -4.14
N GLU A 48 3.43 -4.71 -5.31
CA GLU A 48 4.23 -3.62 -5.89
C GLU A 48 4.89 -2.71 -4.81
N TRP A 49 6.13 -3.04 -4.44
CA TRP A 49 6.84 -2.55 -3.25
C TRP A 49 7.56 -1.21 -3.50
N GLU A 50 7.36 -0.59 -4.66
CA GLU A 50 8.00 0.67 -5.00
C GLU A 50 7.11 1.86 -4.61
N GLU A 51 7.74 2.93 -4.12
CA GLU A 51 7.04 4.19 -3.85
C GLU A 51 6.50 4.75 -5.17
N GLY A 52 5.21 4.52 -5.42
CA GLY A 52 4.50 4.97 -6.63
C GLY A 52 3.88 3.85 -7.48
N SER A 53 4.22 2.58 -7.20
CA SER A 53 3.61 1.42 -7.83
C SER A 53 2.44 0.95 -6.95
N THR A 54 1.35 1.69 -6.90
CA THR A 54 0.10 1.06 -6.48
C THR A 54 -0.44 0.38 -7.73
N ALA A 55 -0.62 -0.94 -7.68
CA ALA A 55 -1.29 -1.66 -8.74
C ALA A 55 -2.63 -0.95 -8.94
N ARG A 56 -2.75 -0.20 -10.04
CA ARG A 56 -3.90 0.66 -10.26
C ARG A 56 -5.08 -0.27 -10.46
N ILE A 57 -5.89 -0.43 -9.41
CA ILE A 57 -7.09 -1.25 -9.49
C ILE A 57 -7.91 -0.73 -10.66
N ASP A 58 -8.39 -1.64 -11.51
CA ASP A 58 -9.13 -1.27 -12.70
C ASP A 58 -10.22 -0.25 -12.33
N GLU A 59 -10.18 0.89 -13.00
CA GLU A 59 -11.14 1.96 -12.77
C GLU A 59 -12.57 1.48 -12.97
N SER A 60 -12.84 0.49 -13.81
CA SER A 60 -14.18 -0.09 -13.95
C SER A 60 -14.67 -0.78 -12.67
N ILE A 61 -13.75 -1.26 -11.83
CA ILE A 61 -14.06 -1.95 -10.57
C ILE A 61 -14.23 -0.94 -9.43
N ILE A 62 -13.35 0.07 -9.35
CA ILE A 62 -13.33 1.03 -8.23
C ILE A 62 -14.09 2.32 -8.50
N ARG A 63 -14.53 2.58 -9.73
CA ARG A 63 -15.32 3.79 -10.04
C ARG A 63 -16.69 3.65 -9.39
N HIS A 64 -16.90 4.46 -8.38
CA HIS A 64 -18.22 4.66 -7.79
C HIS A 64 -18.78 5.99 -8.28
N GLU A 65 -19.96 5.94 -8.88
CA GLU A 65 -20.66 7.15 -9.31
C GLU A 65 -21.55 7.64 -8.18
N LEU A 66 -21.33 8.88 -7.74
CA LEU A 66 -22.26 9.55 -6.85
C LEU A 66 -23.54 9.87 -7.61
N GLN A 67 -24.69 9.40 -7.12
CA GLN A 67 -26.00 9.75 -7.67
C GLN A 67 -26.35 11.21 -7.34
N VAL A 68 -25.83 12.14 -8.14
CA VAL A 68 -26.14 13.58 -8.01
C VAL A 68 -27.38 13.90 -8.83
N LYS A 69 -28.34 14.62 -8.22
CA LYS A 69 -29.55 15.09 -8.92
C LYS A 69 -29.17 16.00 -10.09
N LYS A 70 -29.61 15.61 -11.30
CA LYS A 70 -29.37 16.41 -12.53
C LYS A 70 -29.98 17.80 -12.40
N GLY A 71 -29.25 18.81 -12.89
CA GLY A 71 -29.69 20.21 -12.88
C GLY A 71 -29.42 20.99 -11.58
N VAL A 72 -28.83 20.35 -10.55
CA VAL A 72 -28.38 21.07 -9.35
C VAL A 72 -27.08 21.82 -9.66
N LYS A 73 -27.03 23.10 -9.29
CA LYS A 73 -25.82 23.91 -9.44
C LYS A 73 -24.78 23.51 -8.38
N PRO A 74 -23.50 23.33 -8.74
CA PRO A 74 -22.43 23.10 -7.77
C PRO A 74 -22.36 24.25 -6.75
N VAL A 75 -22.11 23.91 -5.48
CA VAL A 75 -21.96 24.89 -4.39
C VAL A 75 -20.49 24.96 -4.00
N LYS A 76 -19.88 26.14 -4.12
CA LYS A 76 -18.52 26.39 -3.65
C LYS A 76 -18.52 26.48 -2.12
N GLN A 77 -17.95 25.48 -1.45
CA GLN A 77 -17.76 25.52 0.00
C GLN A 77 -16.50 26.33 0.36
N LYS A 78 -16.59 27.15 1.42
CA LYS A 78 -15.45 27.92 1.93
C LYS A 78 -14.45 26.96 2.58
N LYS A 79 -13.17 27.03 2.19
CA LYS A 79 -12.10 26.26 2.83
C LYS A 79 -12.04 26.60 4.33
N ARG A 80 -11.95 25.59 5.18
CA ARG A 80 -11.73 25.80 6.62
C ARG A 80 -10.29 26.27 6.85
N SER A 81 -10.13 27.28 7.70
CA SER A 81 -8.81 27.70 8.17
C SER A 81 -8.38 26.74 9.27
N PHE A 82 -7.18 26.18 9.15
CA PHE A 82 -6.51 25.46 10.24
C PHE A 82 -5.30 26.27 10.71
N GLU A 83 -4.78 25.97 11.91
CA GLU A 83 -3.50 26.50 12.39
C GLU A 83 -2.36 26.07 11.47
N SER A 84 -1.27 26.84 11.46
CA SER A 84 -0.11 26.63 10.58
C SER A 84 0.45 25.21 10.67
N GLU A 85 0.56 24.67 11.88
CA GLU A 85 1.06 23.32 12.12
C GLU A 85 0.19 22.24 11.45
N ARG A 86 -1.15 22.35 11.56
CA ARG A 86 -2.07 21.41 10.90
C ARG A 86 -2.07 21.57 9.39
N ASN A 87 -1.91 22.79 8.88
CA ASN A 87 -1.78 23.00 7.44
C ASN A 87 -0.49 22.38 6.89
N GLN A 88 0.61 22.40 7.64
CA GLN A 88 1.85 21.75 7.24
C GLN A 88 1.66 20.23 7.13
N VAL A 89 1.04 19.61 8.14
CA VAL A 89 0.73 18.17 8.11
C VAL A 89 -0.15 17.81 6.92
N ILE A 90 -1.20 18.60 6.65
CA ILE A 90 -2.09 18.38 5.49
C ILE A 90 -1.32 18.52 4.16
N PHE A 91 -0.38 19.46 4.08
CA PHE A 91 0.41 19.67 2.86
C PHE A 91 1.41 18.53 2.64
N ASP A 92 2.01 18.00 3.70
CA ASP A 92 2.98 16.92 3.60
C ASP A 92 2.31 15.56 3.28
N GLU A 93 1.00 15.42 3.56
CA GLU A 93 0.22 14.20 3.30
C GLU A 93 -0.40 14.14 1.88
N VAL A 94 -0.63 15.29 1.24
CA VAL A 94 -1.32 15.42 -0.06
C VAL A 94 -0.33 15.59 -1.21
#